data_AF-A0A9X0BCH5-F1
#
_entry.id   AF-A0A9X0BCH5-F1
#
_cell.length_a   1.000
_cell.length_b   1.000
_cell.length_c   1.000
_cell.angle_alpha   90.00
_cell.angle_beta   90.00
_cell.angle_gamma   90.00
#
_symmetry.space_group_name_H-M   'P 1'
#
loop_
_entity.id
_entity.type
_entity.pdbx_description
1 polymer ?
#
loop_
_entity_poly.entity_id
_entity_poly.type
_entity_poly.pdbx_seq_one_letter_code
_entity_poly.pdbx_strand_id
1 'polypeptide(L)'
;MASSHVTQRASTSASDIPLADLEKGSHTASSPDNSRWNGFSQFHPSNILANPDNGLAPKGPRDDWIAQAEDAFHSLTIALTPSFLQRYVGANPPQPAKLHAIAALDGLRGWACLLVFNFHFLFTYTWKVAVGWGFANENFGIHQLPIVHMLISGHIMVAIFFVISGYVLSYKPLKTIRSRSFEQTFTVLASSTFRRALRLYIPSIIGLACVFVAVRLGLYNYSWGVIKEGHTILGTNEQHPPVYKSLYKQSWDFYYTVAHLMNPFDWGLYYNNYNPHLWTIPVELRSSMVLFLVALGTSRLAAQLRMPIVATLIWFCMRYGRWDVVLFLIGMLMAEIDQINGTWEKAPNAVDEKPNIRLIRGGKVLASISRRRFWIFVFVVGLYFGSTPNIGYKWTPFYRWMWDATPWTYPEPHRFPRPSAPR
;
A
#
# COMPACT_ATOMS: atom_id res chain seq x y z
N MET A 1 43.74 -42.13 50.03
CA MET A 1 44.03 -41.15 48.96
C MET A 1 42.94 -41.26 47.90
N ALA A 2 42.55 -40.12 47.32
CA ALA A 2 41.46 -39.88 46.36
C ALA A 2 40.11 -39.50 47.00
N SER A 3 39.89 -38.18 47.01
CA SER A 3 38.74 -37.43 47.53
C SER A 3 37.57 -37.41 46.55
N SER A 4 36.38 -37.40 47.11
CA SER A 4 35.06 -37.18 46.52
C SER A 4 34.90 -35.83 45.82
N HIS A 5 34.16 -35.79 44.70
CA HIS A 5 33.36 -34.62 44.34
C HIS A 5 32.06 -35.01 43.65
N VAL A 6 30.98 -34.93 44.43
CA VAL A 6 29.59 -34.80 43.97
C VAL A 6 29.39 -33.32 43.62
N THR A 7 28.99 -33.00 42.40
CA THR A 7 28.64 -31.62 42.02
C THR A 7 27.13 -31.47 42.05
N GLN A 8 26.63 -30.85 43.12
CA GLN A 8 25.27 -30.30 43.21
C GLN A 8 25.09 -29.22 42.13
N ARG A 9 24.04 -29.36 41.31
CA ARG A 9 23.50 -28.27 40.49
C ARG A 9 22.82 -27.27 41.41
N ALA A 10 23.43 -26.12 41.64
CA ALA A 10 22.76 -24.96 42.21
C ALA A 10 21.85 -24.32 41.15
N SER A 11 20.58 -24.13 41.51
CA SER A 11 19.63 -23.31 40.75
C SER A 11 19.95 -21.82 40.97
N THR A 12 20.29 -21.09 39.91
CA THR A 12 20.36 -19.64 39.98
C THR A 12 19.04 -19.04 39.54
N SER A 13 18.41 -18.32 40.48
CA SER A 13 17.23 -17.49 40.31
C SER A 13 17.53 -16.34 39.34
N ALA A 14 16.54 -15.94 38.52
CA ALA A 14 16.64 -14.86 37.54
C ALA A 14 16.70 -13.44 38.16
N SER A 15 17.11 -13.31 39.43
CA SER A 15 17.09 -12.05 40.19
C SER A 15 18.47 -11.43 40.43
N ASP A 16 19.58 -12.07 40.03
CA ASP A 16 20.94 -11.59 40.36
C ASP A 16 21.80 -11.29 39.12
N ILE A 17 21.32 -10.41 38.23
CA ILE A 17 22.14 -9.85 37.14
C ILE A 17 22.14 -8.31 37.25
N PRO A 18 23.29 -7.65 37.48
CA PRO A 18 23.38 -6.20 37.49
C PRO A 18 23.02 -5.60 36.13
N LEU A 19 22.22 -4.53 36.12
CA LEU A 19 21.64 -3.88 34.92
C LEU A 19 22.65 -3.26 33.93
N ALA A 20 23.97 -3.38 34.16
CA ALA A 20 25.01 -2.73 33.35
C ALA A 20 25.54 -3.59 32.17
N ASP A 21 25.18 -4.88 32.11
CA ASP A 21 25.74 -5.83 31.11
C ASP A 21 24.81 -6.12 29.91
N LEU A 22 23.65 -5.46 29.81
CA LEU A 22 22.73 -5.63 28.66
C LEU A 22 22.96 -4.64 27.50
N GLU A 23 23.85 -3.64 27.66
CA GLU A 23 24.10 -2.62 26.63
C GLU A 23 25.42 -2.78 25.85
N LYS A 24 26.27 -3.77 26.18
CA LYS A 24 27.49 -4.05 25.40
C LYS A 24 27.23 -5.08 24.31
N GLY A 25 26.62 -4.61 23.23
CA GLY A 25 26.68 -5.27 21.92
C GLY A 25 28.11 -5.27 21.37
N SER A 26 28.52 -6.44 20.89
CA SER A 26 29.85 -6.81 20.37
C SER A 26 30.42 -5.87 19.31
N HIS A 27 31.60 -5.28 19.60
CA HIS A 27 32.45 -4.63 18.61
C HIS A 27 33.33 -5.67 17.89
N THR A 28 33.34 -5.63 16.54
CA THR A 28 34.54 -5.96 15.75
C THR A 28 34.82 -4.81 14.77
N ALA A 29 36.00 -4.23 14.97
CA ALA A 29 36.81 -3.25 14.23
C ALA A 29 36.29 -2.56 12.95
N SER A 30 36.28 -1.22 13.00
CA SER A 30 36.63 -0.35 11.86
C SER A 30 37.20 0.99 12.38
N SER A 31 38.25 1.48 11.70
CA SER A 31 39.15 2.60 12.03
C SER A 31 38.54 3.88 12.62
N PRO A 32 39.26 4.61 13.49
CA PRO A 32 38.82 5.91 13.98
C PRO A 32 39.35 7.02 13.07
N ASP A 33 38.51 7.51 12.17
CA ASP A 33 38.69 8.85 11.62
C ASP A 33 37.42 9.63 11.93
N ASN A 34 37.45 10.37 13.04
CA ASN A 34 36.40 11.30 13.40
C ASN A 34 37.04 12.50 14.07
N SER A 35 37.28 13.51 13.22
CA SER A 35 37.42 14.91 13.57
C SER A 35 36.25 15.36 14.44
N ARG A 36 36.42 15.23 15.76
CA ARG A 36 35.58 15.91 16.75
C ARG A 36 36.24 17.24 17.08
N TRP A 37 35.52 18.30 16.75
CA TRP A 37 35.75 19.68 17.10
C TRP A 37 36.11 19.83 18.59
N ASN A 38 37.41 19.98 18.88
CA ASN A 38 37.87 20.44 20.18
C ASN A 38 38.12 21.94 20.08
N GLY A 39 37.22 22.71 20.71
CA GLY A 39 37.25 24.15 20.74
C GLY A 39 38.52 24.72 21.39
N PHE A 40 38.90 25.90 20.90
CA PHE A 40 39.81 26.88 21.49
C PHE A 40 41.29 26.54 21.69
N SER A 41 41.75 25.29 21.62
CA SER A 41 43.18 24.95 21.74
C SER A 41 43.99 25.18 20.45
N GLN A 42 43.34 25.30 19.30
CA GLN A 42 44.00 25.54 18.00
C GLN A 42 44.40 27.00 17.77
N PHE A 43 43.93 27.94 18.60
CA PHE A 43 44.23 29.38 18.46
C PHE A 43 45.45 29.83 19.27
N HIS A 44 46.29 28.91 19.76
CA HIS A 44 47.50 29.28 20.46
C HIS A 44 48.55 29.82 19.46
N PRO A 45 49.17 30.99 19.70
CA PRO A 45 50.11 31.63 18.77
C PRO A 45 51.29 30.74 18.33
N SER A 46 51.67 29.77 19.16
CA SER A 46 52.75 28.82 18.85
C SER A 46 52.40 27.81 17.75
N ASN A 47 51.11 27.50 17.54
CA ASN A 47 50.69 26.53 16.52
C ASN A 47 50.55 27.17 15.14
N ILE A 48 50.41 28.49 15.08
CA ILE A 48 50.31 29.28 13.83
C ILE A 48 51.70 29.51 13.22
N LEU A 49 52.75 29.59 14.03
CA LEU A 49 54.14 29.77 13.56
C LEU A 49 54.84 28.48 13.14
N ALA A 50 54.30 27.31 13.48
CA ALA A 50 54.94 26.01 13.27
C ALA A 50 54.63 25.37 11.90
N ASN A 51 53.77 25.97 11.08
CA ASN A 51 53.38 25.38 9.79
C ASN A 51 53.15 26.46 8.71
N PRO A 52 54.21 26.89 7.98
CA PRO A 52 54.12 27.96 6.98
C PRO A 52 53.38 27.54 5.69
N ASP A 53 53.15 26.24 5.49
CA ASP A 53 52.63 25.68 4.23
C ASP A 53 51.11 25.51 4.17
N ASN A 54 50.39 25.81 5.26
CA ASN A 54 48.93 25.92 5.21
C ASN A 54 48.52 27.31 4.71
N GLY A 55 48.76 27.55 3.42
CA GLY A 55 48.30 28.72 2.70
C GLY A 55 46.77 28.84 2.69
N LEU A 56 46.22 29.50 3.72
CA LEU A 56 44.89 30.09 3.69
C LEU A 56 44.96 31.40 2.90
N ALA A 57 45.16 31.29 1.58
CA ALA A 57 44.73 32.33 0.67
C ALA A 57 43.20 32.25 0.59
N PRO A 58 42.45 33.31 0.93
CA PRO A 58 40.99 33.27 0.85
C PRO A 58 40.57 33.22 -0.62
N LYS A 59 40.14 32.04 -1.10
CA LYS A 59 39.41 31.93 -2.36
C LYS A 59 38.07 32.65 -2.19
N GLY A 60 37.76 33.57 -3.09
CA GLY A 60 36.66 34.51 -2.94
C GLY A 60 35.27 33.85 -2.99
N PRO A 61 34.22 34.51 -2.47
CA PRO A 61 32.86 33.95 -2.32
C PRO A 61 32.09 33.69 -3.63
N ARG A 62 32.72 33.89 -4.79
CA ARG A 62 32.05 33.81 -6.10
C ARG A 62 32.18 32.45 -6.79
N ASP A 63 33.15 31.63 -6.43
CA ASP A 63 33.33 30.31 -7.06
C ASP A 63 32.57 29.20 -6.31
N ASP A 64 32.23 29.43 -5.04
CA ASP A 64 31.56 28.43 -4.19
C ASP A 64 30.06 28.27 -4.49
N TRP A 65 29.36 29.32 -4.94
CA TRP A 65 27.92 29.21 -5.23
C TRP A 65 27.63 28.46 -6.53
N ILE A 66 28.54 28.54 -7.51
CA ILE A 66 28.44 27.80 -8.78
C ILE A 66 28.64 26.32 -8.49
N ALA A 67 29.67 25.97 -7.71
CA ALA A 67 29.90 24.59 -7.28
C ALA A 67 28.72 24.02 -6.47
N GLN A 68 28.14 24.81 -5.55
CA GLN A 68 26.95 24.40 -4.80
C GLN A 68 25.71 24.23 -5.69
N ALA A 69 25.54 25.09 -6.70
CA ALA A 69 24.45 24.98 -7.66
C ALA A 69 24.63 23.77 -8.59
N GLU A 70 25.85 23.49 -9.02
CA GLU A 70 26.21 22.31 -9.81
C GLU A 70 26.02 21.03 -9.00
N ASP A 71 26.42 21.00 -7.73
CA ASP A 71 26.21 19.85 -6.83
C ASP A 71 24.72 19.64 -6.52
N ALA A 72 23.95 20.72 -6.36
CA ALA A 72 22.51 20.65 -6.19
C ALA A 72 21.81 20.15 -7.47
N PHE A 73 22.26 20.61 -8.63
CA PHE A 73 21.74 20.18 -9.93
C PHE A 73 22.13 18.72 -10.24
N HIS A 74 23.35 18.32 -9.90
CA HIS A 74 23.82 16.94 -10.01
C HIS A 74 23.06 16.01 -9.04
N SER A 75 22.83 16.45 -7.80
CA SER A 75 22.00 15.73 -6.84
C SER A 75 20.55 15.63 -7.29
N LEU A 76 20.00 16.69 -7.89
CA LEU A 76 18.65 16.72 -8.44
C LEU A 76 18.52 15.81 -9.67
N THR A 77 19.51 15.83 -10.57
CA THR A 77 19.52 14.96 -11.76
C THR A 77 19.67 13.49 -11.37
N ILE A 78 20.50 13.15 -10.39
CA ILE A 78 20.57 11.79 -9.83
C ILE A 78 19.24 11.39 -9.17
N ALA A 79 18.60 12.30 -8.42
CA ALA A 79 17.33 12.04 -7.75
C ALA A 79 16.15 11.85 -8.73
N LEU A 80 16.16 12.57 -9.85
CA LEU A 80 15.14 12.49 -10.91
C LEU A 80 15.41 11.35 -11.89
N THR A 81 16.66 10.87 -11.99
CA THR A 81 17.01 9.75 -12.86
C THR A 81 16.46 8.45 -12.26
N PRO A 82 15.66 7.67 -13.00
CA PRO A 82 15.19 6.35 -12.56
C PRO A 82 16.35 5.45 -12.13
N SER A 83 16.15 4.64 -11.09
CA SER A 83 17.21 3.82 -10.47
C SER A 83 17.96 2.88 -11.43
N PHE A 84 17.35 2.49 -12.54
CA PHE A 84 17.98 1.69 -13.59
C PHE A 84 18.85 2.51 -14.56
N LEU A 85 18.63 3.83 -14.65
CA LEU A 85 19.44 4.77 -15.45
C LEU A 85 20.50 5.51 -14.61
N GLN A 86 20.41 5.45 -13.28
CA GLN A 86 21.37 6.07 -12.37
C GLN A 86 22.82 5.61 -12.62
N ARG A 87 23.01 4.38 -13.12
CA ARG A 87 24.32 3.86 -13.56
C ARG A 87 24.95 4.65 -14.71
N TYR A 88 24.14 5.25 -15.59
CA TYR A 88 24.59 6.05 -16.72
C TYR A 88 24.86 7.52 -16.37
N VAL A 89 24.38 7.97 -15.20
CA VAL A 89 24.52 9.36 -14.70
C VAL A 89 25.63 9.46 -13.64
N GLY A 90 26.48 8.42 -13.50
CA GLY A 90 27.61 8.45 -12.57
C GLY A 90 27.23 8.28 -11.10
N ALA A 91 25.99 7.92 -10.79
CA ALA A 91 25.61 7.60 -9.42
C ALA A 91 26.24 6.28 -8.97
N ASN A 92 26.76 6.24 -7.74
CA ASN A 92 27.20 5.00 -7.11
C ASN A 92 26.08 3.95 -7.21
N PRO A 93 26.40 2.69 -7.57
CA PRO A 93 25.38 1.66 -7.70
C PRO A 93 24.59 1.60 -6.38
N PRO A 94 23.26 1.75 -6.41
CA PRO A 94 22.49 1.65 -5.18
C PRO A 94 22.83 0.31 -4.54
N GLN A 95 23.25 0.33 -3.27
CA GLN A 95 23.47 -0.91 -2.53
C GLN A 95 22.24 -1.80 -2.75
N PRO A 96 22.42 -3.10 -3.05
CA PRO A 96 21.29 -3.98 -3.31
C PRO A 96 20.35 -3.86 -2.11
N ALA A 97 19.21 -3.18 -2.34
CA ALA A 97 18.28 -2.90 -1.27
C ALA A 97 17.92 -4.26 -0.68
N LYS A 98 18.23 -4.47 0.61
CA LYS A 98 17.87 -5.71 1.28
C LYS A 98 16.37 -5.88 1.05
N LEU A 99 16.01 -6.85 0.21
CA LEU A 99 14.65 -7.06 -0.22
C LEU A 99 13.86 -7.36 1.06
N HIS A 100 13.13 -6.36 1.55
CA HIS A 100 12.37 -6.54 2.76
C HIS A 100 11.35 -7.65 2.49
N ALA A 101 11.01 -8.44 3.52
CA ALA A 101 10.25 -9.67 3.32
C ALA A 101 8.91 -9.45 2.60
N ILE A 102 8.36 -8.22 2.61
CA ILE A 102 7.09 -7.85 2.00
C ILE A 102 7.24 -7.19 0.61
N ALA A 103 8.44 -7.13 0.02
CA ALA A 103 8.69 -6.39 -1.23
C ALA A 103 7.86 -6.87 -2.43
N ALA A 104 7.42 -8.13 -2.44
CA ALA A 104 6.50 -8.63 -3.46
C ALA A 104 5.15 -7.88 -3.45
N LEU A 105 4.66 -7.46 -2.27
CA LEU A 105 3.46 -6.64 -2.15
C LEU A 105 3.68 -5.21 -2.64
N ASP A 106 4.90 -4.68 -2.59
CA ASP A 106 5.25 -3.38 -3.17
C ASP A 106 5.19 -3.46 -4.70
N GLY A 107 5.73 -4.53 -5.28
CA GLY A 107 5.63 -4.80 -6.71
C GLY A 107 4.18 -4.97 -7.18
N LEU A 108 3.35 -5.71 -6.42
CA LEU A 108 1.93 -5.88 -6.72
C LEU A 108 1.17 -4.54 -6.67
N ARG A 109 1.45 -3.69 -5.68
CA ARG A 109 0.89 -2.33 -5.61
C ARG A 109 1.31 -1.48 -6.81
N GLY A 110 2.56 -1.58 -7.25
CA GLY A 110 3.05 -0.89 -8.45
C GLY A 110 2.28 -1.29 -9.71
N TRP A 111 2.07 -2.59 -9.93
CA TRP A 111 1.24 -3.09 -11.02
C TRP A 111 -0.21 -2.60 -10.91
N ALA A 112 -0.79 -2.64 -9.72
CA ALA A 112 -2.15 -2.13 -9.50
C ALA A 112 -2.26 -0.62 -9.82
N CYS A 113 -1.25 0.19 -9.46
CA CYS A 113 -1.21 1.62 -9.78
C CYS A 113 -1.18 1.85 -11.30
N LEU A 114 -0.37 1.08 -12.04
CA LEU A 114 -0.29 1.17 -13.49
C LEU A 114 -1.64 0.85 -14.16
N LEU A 115 -2.33 -0.18 -13.67
CA LEU A 115 -3.64 -0.58 -14.20
C LEU A 115 -4.74 0.43 -13.86
N VAL A 116 -4.70 1.05 -12.67
CA VAL A 116 -5.59 2.16 -12.30
C VAL A 116 -5.31 3.38 -13.18
N PHE A 117 -4.06 3.69 -13.48
CA PHE A 117 -3.69 4.77 -14.39
C PHE A 117 -4.25 4.51 -15.81
N ASN A 118 -4.01 3.32 -16.38
CA ASN A 118 -4.55 2.97 -17.70
C ASN A 118 -6.08 3.11 -17.75
N PHE A 119 -6.76 2.65 -16.71
CA PHE A 119 -8.21 2.79 -16.60
C PHE A 119 -8.66 4.26 -16.60
N HIS A 120 -8.09 5.09 -15.72
CA HIS A 120 -8.46 6.52 -15.63
C HIS A 120 -7.99 7.34 -16.83
N PHE A 121 -6.96 6.90 -17.54
CA PHE A 121 -6.57 7.53 -18.79
C PHE A 121 -7.59 7.21 -19.89
N LEU A 122 -8.00 5.95 -20.02
CA LEU A 122 -8.83 5.48 -21.13
C LEU A 122 -10.33 5.75 -20.93
N PHE A 123 -10.85 5.69 -19.70
CA PHE A 123 -12.29 5.79 -19.45
C PHE A 123 -12.91 7.14 -19.86
N THR A 124 -12.12 8.22 -19.90
CA THR A 124 -12.54 9.54 -20.37
C THR A 124 -12.75 9.57 -21.89
N TYR A 125 -11.98 8.78 -22.63
CA TYR A 125 -12.03 8.74 -24.10
C TYR A 125 -12.91 7.61 -24.63
N THR A 126 -13.17 6.56 -23.85
CA THR A 126 -13.96 5.42 -24.32
C THR A 126 -14.70 4.68 -23.21
N TRP A 127 -15.95 4.33 -23.46
CA TRP A 127 -16.75 3.45 -22.60
C TRP A 127 -16.33 1.98 -22.68
N LYS A 128 -15.45 1.62 -23.63
CA LYS A 128 -14.99 0.23 -23.86
C LYS A 128 -14.25 -0.38 -22.67
N VAL A 129 -13.75 0.45 -21.75
CA VAL A 129 -13.11 0.01 -20.51
C VAL A 129 -14.09 -0.62 -19.50
N ALA A 130 -15.39 -0.38 -19.68
CA ALA A 130 -16.43 -0.82 -18.75
C ALA A 130 -17.23 -2.03 -19.26
N VAL A 131 -17.09 -2.38 -20.55
CA VAL A 131 -17.83 -3.46 -21.22
C VAL A 131 -16.89 -4.59 -21.63
N GLY A 132 -17.37 -5.82 -21.54
CA GLY A 132 -16.58 -7.00 -21.89
C GLY A 132 -16.76 -7.43 -23.34
N TRP A 133 -15.95 -8.41 -23.77
CA TRP A 133 -16.02 -8.97 -25.11
C TRP A 133 -17.42 -9.47 -25.47
N GLY A 134 -17.93 -9.10 -26.65
CA GLY A 134 -19.23 -9.55 -27.16
C GLY A 134 -20.45 -8.95 -26.47
N PHE A 135 -20.27 -7.89 -25.67
CA PHE A 135 -21.39 -7.15 -25.10
C PHE A 135 -22.22 -6.47 -26.21
N ALA A 136 -23.55 -6.67 -26.16
CA ALA A 136 -24.52 -6.15 -27.13
C ALA A 136 -24.29 -6.61 -28.60
N ASN A 137 -23.66 -7.78 -28.82
CA ASN A 137 -23.21 -8.25 -30.14
C ASN A 137 -22.22 -7.28 -30.83
N GLU A 138 -21.52 -6.47 -30.03
CA GLU A 138 -20.46 -5.58 -30.45
C GLU A 138 -19.22 -5.88 -29.59
N ASN A 139 -18.13 -5.11 -29.75
CA ASN A 139 -16.96 -5.22 -28.86
C ASN A 139 -16.21 -6.57 -28.95
N PHE A 140 -15.71 -6.92 -30.14
CA PHE A 140 -14.94 -8.14 -30.38
C PHE A 140 -13.41 -7.94 -30.36
N GLY A 141 -12.93 -6.87 -29.73
CA GLY A 141 -11.50 -6.59 -29.65
C GLY A 141 -10.75 -7.60 -28.77
N ILE A 142 -9.51 -7.93 -29.14
CA ILE A 142 -8.62 -8.81 -28.33
C ILE A 142 -8.45 -8.25 -26.91
N HIS A 143 -8.39 -6.92 -26.78
CA HIS A 143 -8.27 -6.21 -25.52
C HIS A 143 -9.50 -6.33 -24.60
N GLN A 144 -10.62 -6.86 -25.09
CA GLN A 144 -11.86 -7.04 -24.32
C GLN A 144 -12.04 -8.48 -23.83
N LEU A 145 -11.18 -9.40 -24.27
CA LEU A 145 -11.19 -10.80 -23.84
C LEU A 145 -10.95 -10.93 -22.34
N PRO A 146 -11.48 -11.98 -21.69
CA PRO A 146 -11.17 -12.30 -20.29
C PRO A 146 -9.66 -12.28 -20.03
N ILE A 147 -9.26 -11.90 -18.81
CA ILE A 147 -7.88 -11.68 -18.36
C ILE A 147 -7.21 -10.47 -19.02
N VAL A 148 -7.19 -10.38 -20.35
CA VAL A 148 -6.56 -9.26 -21.09
C VAL A 148 -7.28 -7.94 -20.79
N HIS A 149 -8.61 -7.99 -20.68
CA HIS A 149 -9.45 -6.86 -20.32
C HIS A 149 -9.06 -6.22 -18.98
N MET A 150 -8.49 -6.97 -18.03
CA MET A 150 -8.03 -6.44 -16.74
C MET A 150 -6.90 -5.40 -16.90
N LEU A 151 -6.14 -5.44 -18.00
CA LEU A 151 -5.10 -4.44 -18.29
C LEU A 151 -5.67 -3.03 -18.51
N ILE A 152 -6.98 -2.97 -18.80
CA ILE A 152 -7.72 -1.76 -19.17
C ILE A 152 -8.84 -1.49 -18.14
N SER A 153 -9.51 -2.53 -17.64
CA SER A 153 -10.53 -2.46 -16.60
C SER A 153 -9.88 -2.45 -15.22
N GLY A 154 -9.64 -1.25 -14.69
CA GLY A 154 -8.93 -1.03 -13.42
C GLY A 154 -9.78 -1.20 -12.16
N HIS A 155 -11.04 -1.66 -12.25
CA HIS A 155 -11.96 -1.63 -11.11
C HIS A 155 -11.58 -2.59 -9.98
N ILE A 156 -11.12 -3.81 -10.32
CA ILE A 156 -10.66 -4.77 -9.30
C ILE A 156 -9.42 -4.26 -8.54
N MET A 157 -8.63 -3.36 -9.12
CA MET A 157 -7.39 -2.88 -8.50
C MET A 157 -7.65 -2.16 -7.18
N VAL A 158 -8.77 -1.44 -7.05
CA VAL A 158 -9.19 -0.83 -5.78
C VAL A 158 -9.42 -1.89 -4.71
N ALA A 159 -10.08 -3.01 -5.07
CA ALA A 159 -10.27 -4.12 -4.14
C ALA A 159 -8.94 -4.77 -3.72
N ILE A 160 -8.01 -4.93 -4.65
CA ILE A 160 -6.65 -5.41 -4.39
C ILE A 160 -5.92 -4.46 -3.42
N PHE A 161 -5.99 -3.14 -3.63
CA PHE A 161 -5.41 -2.16 -2.70
C PHE A 161 -5.98 -2.29 -1.29
N PHE A 162 -7.29 -2.50 -1.15
CA PHE A 162 -7.93 -2.65 0.16
C PHE A 162 -7.49 -3.93 0.88
N VAL A 163 -7.39 -5.06 0.16
CA VAL A 163 -6.87 -6.31 0.72
C VAL A 163 -5.41 -6.16 1.14
N ILE A 164 -4.56 -5.55 0.30
CA ILE A 164 -3.15 -5.31 0.62
C ILE A 164 -3.02 -4.36 1.81
N SER A 165 -3.82 -3.29 1.86
CA SER A 165 -3.85 -2.38 3.00
C SER A 165 -4.20 -3.13 4.29
N GLY A 166 -5.24 -3.95 4.28
CA GLY A 166 -5.60 -4.79 5.43
C GLY A 166 -4.49 -5.75 5.85
N TYR A 167 -3.84 -6.39 4.87
CA TYR A 167 -2.70 -7.28 5.10
C TYR A 167 -1.53 -6.56 5.77
N VAL A 168 -1.07 -5.44 5.20
CA VAL A 168 0.13 -4.73 5.67
C VAL A 168 -0.11 -4.10 7.04
N LEU A 169 -1.31 -3.58 7.29
CA LEU A 169 -1.67 -2.95 8.57
C LEU A 169 -1.76 -3.95 9.71
N SER A 170 -2.23 -5.16 9.42
CA SER A 170 -2.43 -6.21 10.44
C SER A 170 -1.17 -7.02 10.70
N TYR A 171 -0.24 -7.13 9.73
CA TYR A 171 0.95 -7.98 9.84
C TYR A 171 1.79 -7.72 11.08
N LYS A 172 2.19 -6.46 11.34
CA LYS A 172 3.04 -6.12 12.49
C LYS A 172 2.31 -6.31 13.84
N PRO A 173 1.08 -5.80 14.04
CA PRO A 173 0.30 -6.09 15.24
C PRO A 173 0.08 -7.59 15.49
N LEU A 174 -0.27 -8.37 14.46
CA LEU A 174 -0.45 -9.82 14.60
C LEU A 174 0.84 -10.52 15.03
N LYS A 175 1.99 -10.02 14.55
CA LYS A 175 3.30 -10.54 14.94
C LYS A 175 3.63 -10.30 16.40
N THR A 176 3.38 -9.10 16.91
CA THR A 176 3.60 -8.80 18.33
C THR A 176 2.59 -9.50 19.24
N ILE A 177 1.37 -9.74 18.77
CA ILE A 177 0.38 -10.56 19.48
C ILE A 177 0.87 -12.01 19.63
N ARG A 178 1.42 -12.59 18.55
CA ARG A 178 1.94 -13.98 18.58
C ARG A 178 3.15 -14.14 19.47
N SER A 179 4.02 -13.14 19.55
CA SER A 179 5.14 -13.12 20.51
C SER A 179 4.71 -12.82 21.95
N ARG A 180 3.40 -12.66 22.22
CA ARG A 180 2.84 -12.26 23.52
C ARG A 180 3.35 -10.92 24.05
N SER A 181 3.85 -10.06 23.15
CA SER A 181 4.34 -8.71 23.46
C SER A 181 3.17 -7.71 23.39
N PHE A 182 2.27 -7.77 24.36
CA PHE A 182 1.01 -6.99 24.33
C PHE A 182 1.21 -5.48 24.45
N GLU A 183 2.13 -5.02 25.31
CA GLU A 183 2.45 -3.59 25.42
C GLU A 183 2.95 -3.02 24.08
N GLN A 184 3.86 -3.76 23.43
CA GLN A 184 4.34 -3.40 22.10
C GLN A 184 3.20 -3.37 21.08
N THR A 185 2.25 -4.31 21.17
CA THR A 185 1.07 -4.35 20.29
C THR A 185 0.24 -3.08 20.44
N PHE A 186 -0.05 -2.64 21.67
CA PHE A 186 -0.82 -1.42 21.92
C PHE A 186 -0.09 -0.18 21.40
N THR A 187 1.21 -0.08 21.65
CA THR A 187 2.03 1.01 21.13
C THR A 187 2.01 1.02 19.60
N VAL A 188 2.18 -0.13 18.94
CA VAL A 188 2.14 -0.24 17.48
C VAL A 188 0.78 0.17 16.92
N LEU A 189 -0.32 -0.30 17.50
CA LEU A 189 -1.67 0.04 17.07
C LEU A 189 -1.94 1.55 17.24
N ALA A 190 -1.67 2.13 18.41
CA ALA A 190 -1.87 3.56 18.66
C ALA A 190 -1.06 4.44 17.67
N SER A 191 0.22 4.10 17.48
CA SER A 191 1.10 4.80 16.55
C SER A 191 0.65 4.67 15.08
N SER A 192 0.16 3.49 14.70
CA SER A 192 -0.37 3.23 13.36
C SER A 192 -1.64 4.02 13.10
N THR A 193 -2.57 4.03 14.06
CA THR A 193 -3.82 4.81 14.01
C THR A 193 -3.57 6.29 13.77
N PHE A 194 -2.71 6.91 14.59
CA PHE A 194 -2.43 8.34 14.50
C PHE A 194 -1.75 8.71 13.17
N ARG A 195 -0.65 8.03 12.81
CA ARG A 195 0.11 8.36 11.60
C ARG A 195 -0.67 8.08 10.32
N ARG A 196 -1.56 7.08 10.32
CA ARG A 196 -2.30 6.70 9.11
C ARG A 196 -3.27 7.79 8.67
N ALA A 197 -3.98 8.43 9.60
CA ALA A 197 -4.85 9.56 9.28
C ALA A 197 -4.09 10.70 8.60
N LEU A 198 -2.93 11.06 9.17
CA LEU A 198 -2.06 12.11 8.60
C LEU A 198 -1.53 11.73 7.22
N ARG A 199 -1.00 10.51 7.07
CA ARG A 199 -0.43 10.03 5.80
C ARG A 199 -1.46 9.99 4.67
N LEU A 200 -2.73 9.69 4.98
CA LEU A 200 -3.79 9.61 3.99
C LEU A 200 -4.37 10.98 3.65
N TYR A 201 -4.66 11.81 4.65
CA TYR A 201 -5.32 13.10 4.40
C TYR A 201 -4.37 14.22 3.96
N ILE A 202 -3.15 14.30 4.48
CA ILE A 202 -2.24 15.42 4.16
C ILE A 202 -1.96 15.48 2.63
N PRO A 203 -1.52 14.40 1.97
CA PRO A 203 -1.29 14.44 0.52
C PRO A 203 -2.56 14.71 -0.28
N SER A 204 -3.70 14.19 0.19
CA SER A 204 -5.01 14.37 -0.46
C SER A 204 -5.46 15.83 -0.42
N ILE A 205 -5.33 16.50 0.74
CA ILE A 205 -5.68 17.91 0.92
C ILE A 205 -4.74 18.80 0.12
N ILE A 206 -3.44 18.49 0.06
CA ILE A 206 -2.49 19.21 -0.79
C ILE A 206 -2.90 19.08 -2.27
N GLY A 207 -3.24 17.88 -2.73
CA GLY A 207 -3.73 17.66 -4.10
C GLY A 207 -5.00 18.46 -4.41
N LEU A 208 -5.98 18.47 -3.49
CA LEU A 208 -7.17 19.29 -3.60
C LEU A 208 -6.84 20.80 -3.65
N ALA A 209 -5.89 21.25 -2.83
CA ALA A 209 -5.45 22.65 -2.81
C ALA A 209 -4.77 23.04 -4.14
N CYS A 210 -3.98 22.15 -4.75
CA CYS A 210 -3.41 22.37 -6.08
C CYS A 210 -4.51 22.52 -7.14
N VAL A 211 -5.54 21.67 -7.11
CA VAL A 211 -6.70 21.81 -8.02
C VAL A 211 -7.42 23.12 -7.77
N PHE A 212 -7.67 23.48 -6.50
CA PHE A 212 -8.28 24.76 -6.13
C PHE A 212 -7.50 25.95 -6.72
N VAL A 213 -6.18 25.99 -6.56
CA VAL A 213 -5.34 27.04 -7.13
C VAL A 213 -5.43 27.04 -8.66
N ALA A 214 -5.33 25.87 -9.30
CA ALA A 214 -5.39 25.76 -10.75
C ALA A 214 -6.73 26.23 -11.34
N VAL A 215 -7.84 25.97 -10.65
CA VAL A 215 -9.18 26.47 -11.00
C VAL A 215 -9.22 28.00 -10.89
N ARG A 216 -8.66 28.58 -9.82
CA ARG A 216 -8.59 30.04 -9.64
C ARG A 216 -7.72 30.73 -10.69
N LEU A 217 -6.68 30.07 -11.18
CA LEU A 217 -5.83 30.54 -12.27
C LEU A 217 -6.46 30.37 -13.66
N GLY A 218 -7.63 29.75 -13.76
CA GLY A 218 -8.33 29.54 -15.04
C GLY A 218 -7.72 28.44 -15.91
N LEU A 219 -6.83 27.59 -15.37
CA LEU A 219 -6.19 26.50 -16.12
C LEU A 219 -7.21 25.47 -16.64
N TYR A 220 -8.38 25.38 -16.00
CA TYR A 220 -9.48 24.49 -16.39
C TYR A 220 -10.41 25.08 -17.47
N ASN A 221 -10.26 26.35 -17.87
CA ASN A 221 -11.13 26.99 -18.85
C ASN A 221 -11.09 26.31 -20.22
N TYR A 222 -9.89 25.88 -20.65
CA TYR A 222 -9.72 25.14 -21.90
C TYR A 222 -10.42 23.78 -21.85
N SER A 223 -10.24 23.03 -20.75
CA SER A 223 -10.92 21.75 -20.51
C SER A 223 -12.44 21.90 -20.62
N TRP A 224 -12.99 22.99 -20.08
CA TRP A 224 -14.43 23.29 -20.16
C TRP A 224 -14.92 23.51 -21.60
N GLY A 225 -14.09 24.07 -22.48
CA GLY A 225 -14.38 24.18 -23.91
C GLY A 225 -14.44 22.80 -24.57
N VAL A 226 -13.42 21.97 -24.36
CA VAL A 226 -13.33 20.61 -24.92
C VAL A 226 -14.52 19.74 -24.51
N ILE A 227 -14.97 19.86 -23.25
CA ILE A 227 -16.15 19.14 -22.74
C ILE A 227 -17.43 19.59 -23.44
N LYS A 228 -17.61 20.91 -23.64
CA LYS A 228 -18.80 21.46 -24.29
C LYS A 228 -18.88 21.12 -25.77
N GLU A 229 -17.73 21.11 -26.45
CA GLU A 229 -17.62 20.70 -27.85
C GLU A 229 -17.94 19.22 -28.03
N GLY A 230 -17.57 18.37 -27.05
CA GLY A 230 -18.00 16.96 -27.01
C GLY A 230 -17.37 16.06 -28.06
N HIS A 231 -16.35 16.52 -28.80
CA HIS A 231 -15.69 15.74 -29.86
C HIS A 231 -14.62 14.77 -29.31
N THR A 232 -13.95 15.12 -28.20
CA THR A 232 -12.79 14.36 -27.69
C THR A 232 -13.14 13.48 -26.48
N ILE A 233 -14.02 13.95 -25.59
CA ILE A 233 -14.41 13.22 -24.37
C ILE A 233 -15.65 12.39 -24.71
N LEU A 234 -15.41 11.23 -25.32
CA LEU A 234 -16.45 10.30 -25.75
C LEU A 234 -16.82 9.26 -24.68
N GLY A 235 -16.06 9.19 -23.59
CA GLY A 235 -16.24 8.28 -22.47
C GLY A 235 -16.92 8.95 -21.26
N THR A 236 -16.52 8.56 -20.05
CA THR A 236 -17.03 9.15 -18.80
C THR A 236 -16.53 10.57 -18.64
N ASN A 237 -17.46 11.53 -18.57
CA ASN A 237 -17.12 12.92 -18.27
C ASN A 237 -17.02 13.11 -16.75
N GLU A 238 -15.81 13.36 -16.26
CA GLU A 238 -15.59 13.66 -14.85
C GLU A 238 -16.10 15.06 -14.47
N GLN A 239 -16.74 15.15 -13.31
CA GLN A 239 -17.20 16.42 -12.77
C GLN A 239 -16.01 17.35 -12.52
N HIS A 240 -16.12 18.58 -13.00
CA HIS A 240 -15.15 19.63 -12.73
C HIS A 240 -15.62 20.49 -11.56
N PRO A 241 -14.69 21.08 -10.80
CA PRO A 241 -15.05 21.98 -9.71
C PRO A 241 -15.78 23.21 -10.26
N PRO A 242 -16.88 23.64 -9.61
CA PRO A 242 -17.58 24.86 -10.01
C PRO A 242 -16.67 26.07 -9.86
N VAL A 243 -16.67 26.96 -10.86
CA VAL A 243 -15.91 28.21 -10.84
C VAL A 243 -16.76 29.34 -10.29
N TYR A 244 -16.51 29.74 -9.05
CA TYR A 244 -17.22 30.87 -8.44
C TYR A 244 -16.56 32.21 -8.76
N LYS A 245 -17.36 33.27 -8.96
CA LYS A 245 -16.84 34.63 -9.23
C LYS A 245 -16.01 35.17 -8.05
N SER A 246 -16.43 34.91 -6.82
CA SER A 246 -15.76 35.38 -5.61
C SER A 246 -14.79 34.35 -5.06
N LEU A 247 -13.56 34.78 -4.75
CA LEU A 247 -12.56 33.92 -4.08
C LEU A 247 -13.08 33.43 -2.74
N TYR A 248 -13.78 34.28 -1.98
CA TYR A 248 -14.38 33.91 -0.71
C TYR A 248 -15.33 32.71 -0.84
N LYS A 249 -16.21 32.74 -1.85
CA LYS A 249 -17.13 31.63 -2.14
C LYS A 249 -16.39 30.35 -2.53
N GLN A 250 -15.34 30.47 -3.36
CA GLN A 250 -14.52 29.30 -3.73
C GLN A 250 -13.78 28.71 -2.52
N SER A 251 -13.21 29.55 -1.66
CA SER A 251 -12.50 29.08 -0.45
C SER A 251 -13.45 28.33 0.49
N TRP A 252 -14.72 28.76 0.56
CA TRP A 252 -15.72 28.09 1.36
C TRP A 252 -16.18 26.75 0.78
N ASP A 253 -16.38 26.70 -0.54
CA ASP A 253 -16.61 25.45 -1.26
C ASP A 253 -15.45 24.43 -1.07
N PHE A 254 -14.21 24.91 -1.14
CA PHE A 254 -13.02 24.10 -0.84
C PHE A 254 -13.01 23.59 0.61
N TYR A 255 -13.28 24.47 1.58
CA TYR A 255 -13.38 24.08 2.99
C TYR A 255 -14.45 23.01 3.22
N TYR A 256 -15.66 23.20 2.68
CA TYR A 256 -16.73 22.21 2.80
C TYR A 256 -16.37 20.87 2.18
N THR A 257 -15.66 20.89 1.05
CA THR A 257 -15.14 19.68 0.39
C THR A 257 -14.15 18.94 1.30
N VAL A 258 -13.19 19.65 1.89
CA VAL A 258 -12.23 19.06 2.83
C VAL A 258 -12.92 18.54 4.09
N ALA A 259 -13.86 19.31 4.66
CA ALA A 259 -14.60 18.92 5.84
C ALA A 259 -15.45 17.65 5.62
N HIS A 260 -16.13 17.53 4.48
CA HIS A 260 -16.86 16.32 4.11
C HIS A 260 -15.93 15.14 3.86
N LEU A 261 -14.80 15.35 3.17
CA LEU A 261 -13.80 14.30 2.96
C LEU A 261 -13.27 13.76 4.29
N MET A 262 -13.07 14.62 5.29
CA MET A 262 -12.54 14.23 6.60
C MET A 262 -13.59 13.69 7.57
N ASN A 263 -14.90 13.68 7.21
CA ASN A 263 -15.96 13.22 8.10
C ASN A 263 -15.86 11.69 8.33
N PRO A 264 -15.53 11.23 9.55
CA PRO A 264 -15.38 9.80 9.83
C PRO A 264 -16.71 9.09 10.06
N PHE A 265 -17.81 9.84 10.28
CA PHE A 265 -19.12 9.30 10.67
C PHE A 265 -20.02 9.00 9.49
N ASP A 266 -19.82 9.67 8.36
CA ASP A 266 -20.50 9.32 7.13
C ASP A 266 -19.80 8.13 6.48
N TRP A 267 -20.51 7.01 6.37
CA TRP A 267 -20.02 5.79 5.72
C TRP A 267 -20.40 5.70 4.25
N GLY A 268 -21.12 6.69 3.73
CA GLY A 268 -21.39 6.85 2.32
C GLY A 268 -20.14 7.07 1.48
N LEU A 269 -20.33 6.94 0.17
CA LEU A 269 -19.31 7.25 -0.83
C LEU A 269 -19.43 8.71 -1.21
N TYR A 270 -18.38 9.47 -0.94
CA TYR A 270 -18.35 10.89 -1.25
C TYR A 270 -17.43 11.15 -2.45
N TYR A 271 -18.05 11.50 -3.57
CA TYR A 271 -17.36 11.92 -4.79
C TYR A 271 -17.41 13.45 -4.84
N ASN A 272 -16.26 14.09 -4.69
CA ASN A 272 -16.16 15.55 -4.75
C ASN A 272 -15.80 16.03 -6.16
N ASN A 273 -16.08 17.30 -6.45
CA ASN A 273 -15.87 17.87 -7.78
C ASN A 273 -14.41 18.22 -8.08
N TYR A 274 -13.52 18.29 -7.08
CA TYR A 274 -12.11 18.65 -7.29
C TYR A 274 -11.28 17.43 -7.69
N ASN A 275 -11.55 16.29 -7.06
CA ASN A 275 -10.97 15.00 -7.39
C ASN A 275 -11.89 13.88 -6.88
N PRO A 276 -12.77 13.33 -7.75
CA PRO A 276 -13.73 12.32 -7.33
C PRO A 276 -13.05 11.05 -6.81
N HIS A 277 -11.84 10.73 -7.27
CA HIS A 277 -11.09 9.50 -6.92
C HIS A 277 -10.65 9.43 -5.46
N LEU A 278 -10.64 10.57 -4.75
CA LEU A 278 -10.33 10.63 -3.33
C LEU A 278 -11.40 10.00 -2.44
N TRP A 279 -12.55 9.57 -2.99
CA TRP A 279 -13.57 8.80 -2.27
C TRP A 279 -13.00 7.56 -1.55
N THR A 280 -11.89 7.01 -2.06
CA THR A 280 -11.22 5.85 -1.47
C THR A 280 -10.54 6.16 -0.13
N ILE A 281 -10.09 7.41 0.07
CA ILE A 281 -9.30 7.82 1.23
C ILE A 281 -10.09 7.71 2.55
N PRO A 282 -11.32 8.25 2.66
CA PRO A 282 -12.12 8.07 3.87
C PRO A 282 -12.49 6.61 4.11
N VAL A 283 -12.80 5.86 3.04
CA VAL A 283 -13.12 4.43 3.11
C VAL A 283 -11.95 3.63 3.66
N GLU A 284 -10.74 3.90 3.19
CA GLU A 284 -9.52 3.28 3.69
C GLU A 284 -9.30 3.58 5.17
N LEU A 285 -9.48 4.84 5.60
CA LEU A 285 -9.29 5.21 6.99
C LEU A 285 -10.30 4.50 7.89
N ARG A 286 -11.60 4.56 7.56
CA ARG A 286 -12.67 3.95 8.36
C ARG A 286 -12.50 2.43 8.46
N SER A 287 -12.20 1.76 7.35
CA SER A 287 -11.94 0.31 7.33
C SER A 287 -10.71 -0.07 8.16
N SER A 288 -9.70 0.80 8.18
CA SER A 288 -8.52 0.60 9.03
C SER A 288 -8.82 0.72 10.51
N MET A 289 -9.70 1.65 10.91
CA MET A 289 -10.13 1.77 12.32
C MET A 289 -10.85 0.50 12.77
N VAL A 290 -11.75 -0.04 11.94
CA VAL A 290 -12.42 -1.32 12.22
C VAL A 290 -11.39 -2.44 12.35
N LEU A 291 -10.44 -2.54 11.41
CA LEU A 291 -9.37 -3.53 11.47
C LEU A 291 -8.53 -3.42 12.76
N PHE A 292 -8.17 -2.21 13.18
CA PHE A 292 -7.42 -1.99 14.42
C PHE A 292 -8.24 -2.38 15.66
N LEU A 293 -9.53 -2.07 15.69
CA LEU A 293 -10.43 -2.49 16.75
C LEU A 293 -10.55 -4.02 16.82
N VAL A 294 -10.66 -4.69 15.66
CA VAL A 294 -10.70 -6.16 15.60
C VAL A 294 -9.37 -6.76 16.05
N ALA A 295 -8.23 -6.22 15.61
CA ALA A 295 -6.90 -6.65 16.04
C ALA A 295 -6.74 -6.52 17.57
N LEU A 296 -7.21 -5.40 18.12
CA LEU A 296 -7.17 -5.11 19.54
C LEU A 296 -8.08 -6.05 20.34
N GLY A 297 -9.35 -6.17 19.95
CA GLY A 297 -10.35 -6.99 20.63
C GLY A 297 -10.01 -8.49 20.58
N THR A 298 -9.37 -8.94 19.50
CA THR A 298 -8.94 -10.34 19.35
C THR A 298 -7.49 -10.58 19.81
N SER A 299 -6.81 -9.56 20.36
CA SER A 299 -5.38 -9.65 20.71
C SER A 299 -5.07 -10.73 21.75
N ARG A 300 -5.99 -11.01 22.67
CA ARG A 300 -5.84 -12.04 23.71
C ARG A 300 -6.29 -13.43 23.29
N LEU A 301 -6.89 -13.56 22.10
CA LEU A 301 -7.38 -14.84 21.61
C LEU A 301 -6.25 -15.61 20.92
N ALA A 302 -6.27 -16.94 21.09
CA ALA A 302 -5.44 -17.81 20.28
C ALA A 302 -5.86 -17.72 18.80
N ALA A 303 -4.90 -17.87 17.88
CA ALA A 303 -5.14 -17.81 16.44
C ALA A 303 -6.28 -18.75 15.99
N GLN A 304 -6.39 -19.93 16.61
CA GLN A 304 -7.44 -20.91 16.34
C GLN A 304 -8.85 -20.41 16.64
N LEU A 305 -9.01 -19.50 17.60
CA LEU A 305 -10.30 -18.87 17.94
C LEU A 305 -10.47 -17.53 17.20
N ARG A 306 -9.38 -16.77 17.03
CA ARG A 306 -9.41 -15.50 16.31
C ARG A 306 -9.86 -15.67 14.85
N MET A 307 -9.28 -16.62 14.13
CA MET A 307 -9.59 -16.86 12.71
C MET A 307 -11.09 -17.10 12.43
N PRO A 308 -11.79 -18.03 13.12
CA PRO A 308 -13.23 -18.23 12.90
C PRO A 308 -14.08 -17.04 13.36
N ILE A 309 -13.67 -16.31 14.40
CA ILE A 309 -14.37 -15.08 14.84
C ILE A 309 -14.27 -14.00 13.77
N VAL A 310 -13.08 -13.76 13.23
CA VAL A 310 -12.86 -12.80 12.13
C VAL A 310 -13.60 -13.26 10.86
N ALA A 311 -13.63 -14.56 10.56
CA ALA A 311 -14.42 -15.10 9.45
C ALA A 311 -15.93 -14.88 9.62
N THR A 312 -16.43 -15.02 10.85
CA THR A 312 -17.84 -14.74 11.19
C THR A 312 -18.15 -13.25 11.04
N LEU A 313 -17.22 -12.39 11.46
CA LEU A 313 -17.33 -10.94 11.28
C LEU A 313 -17.33 -10.55 9.79
N ILE A 314 -16.49 -11.18 8.97
CA ILE A 314 -16.49 -10.99 7.50
C ILE A 314 -17.86 -11.35 6.93
N TRP A 315 -18.41 -12.52 7.30
CA TRP A 315 -19.73 -12.93 6.86
C TRP A 315 -20.81 -11.92 7.27
N PHE A 316 -20.75 -11.44 8.51
CA PHE A 316 -21.66 -10.41 9.02
C PHE A 316 -21.54 -9.11 8.21
N CYS A 317 -20.33 -8.57 8.02
CA CYS A 317 -20.10 -7.36 7.22
C CYS A 317 -20.59 -7.51 5.78
N MET A 318 -20.39 -8.69 5.18
CA MET A 318 -20.88 -9.00 3.83
C MET A 318 -22.41 -8.94 3.74
N ARG A 319 -23.14 -9.39 4.78
CA ARG A 319 -24.61 -9.31 4.84
C ARG A 319 -25.13 -7.87 4.87
N TYR A 320 -24.38 -6.95 5.47
CA TYR A 320 -24.70 -5.52 5.51
C TYR A 320 -24.10 -4.73 4.33
N GLY A 321 -23.57 -5.39 3.31
CA GLY A 321 -23.01 -4.73 2.12
C GLY A 321 -21.68 -4.00 2.38
N ARG A 322 -21.01 -4.26 3.52
CA ARG A 322 -19.75 -3.59 3.89
C ARG A 322 -18.54 -4.26 3.25
N TRP A 323 -18.54 -4.28 1.93
CA TRP A 323 -17.49 -4.90 1.09
C TRP A 323 -16.11 -4.29 1.38
N ASP A 324 -16.05 -3.00 1.71
CA ASP A 324 -14.84 -2.27 2.09
C ASP A 324 -14.17 -2.87 3.34
N VAL A 325 -14.95 -3.08 4.40
CA VAL A 325 -14.48 -3.71 5.64
C VAL A 325 -14.12 -5.17 5.41
N VAL A 326 -14.92 -5.89 4.61
CA VAL A 326 -14.67 -7.29 4.25
C VAL A 326 -13.28 -7.47 3.63
N LEU A 327 -12.90 -6.64 2.66
CA LEU A 327 -11.60 -6.73 2.00
C LEU A 327 -10.43 -6.50 2.98
N PHE A 328 -10.56 -5.52 3.89
CA PHE A 328 -9.57 -5.28 4.93
C PHE A 328 -9.42 -6.47 5.88
N LEU A 329 -10.53 -7.07 6.32
CA LEU A 329 -10.53 -8.23 7.20
C LEU A 329 -10.03 -9.51 6.50
N ILE A 330 -10.31 -9.69 5.20
CA ILE A 330 -9.70 -10.75 4.39
C ILE A 330 -8.18 -10.57 4.35
N GLY A 331 -7.70 -9.33 4.16
CA GLY A 331 -6.26 -9.02 4.25
C GLY A 331 -5.67 -9.40 5.61
N MET A 332 -6.40 -9.16 6.71
CA MET A 332 -5.99 -9.60 8.05
C MET A 332 -5.91 -11.13 8.18
N LEU A 333 -6.90 -11.88 7.67
CA LEU A 333 -6.85 -13.35 7.68
C LEU A 333 -5.66 -13.86 6.87
N MET A 334 -5.38 -13.27 5.71
CA MET A 334 -4.22 -13.62 4.89
C MET A 334 -2.90 -13.38 5.63
N ALA A 335 -2.76 -12.24 6.31
CA ALA A 335 -1.57 -11.95 7.12
C ALA A 335 -1.38 -12.94 8.27
N GLU A 336 -2.47 -13.35 8.92
CA GLU A 336 -2.42 -14.36 9.98
C GLU A 336 -2.03 -15.75 9.45
N ILE A 337 -2.59 -16.18 8.30
CA ILE A 337 -2.24 -17.43 7.63
C ILE A 337 -0.77 -17.43 7.22
N ASP A 338 -0.28 -16.34 6.62
CA ASP A 338 1.12 -16.22 6.20
C ASP A 338 2.07 -16.29 7.38
N GLN A 339 1.67 -15.71 8.52
CA GLN A 339 2.47 -15.77 9.72
C GLN A 339 2.44 -17.15 10.39
N ILE A 340 1.33 -17.88 10.32
CA ILE A 340 1.26 -19.28 10.77
C ILE A 340 2.15 -20.17 9.88
N ASN A 341 2.15 -19.93 8.57
CA ASN A 341 2.94 -20.69 7.60
C ASN A 341 4.42 -20.31 7.56
N GLY A 342 4.80 -19.20 8.21
CA GLY A 342 6.14 -18.63 8.15
C GLY A 342 6.55 -18.22 6.74
N THR A 343 5.61 -17.79 5.89
CA THR A 343 5.82 -17.56 4.44
C THR A 343 7.04 -16.68 4.17
N TRP A 344 7.22 -15.63 4.97
CA TRP A 344 8.26 -14.63 4.80
C TRP A 344 9.51 -14.84 5.67
N GLU A 345 9.50 -15.83 6.55
CA GLU A 345 10.60 -16.12 7.49
C GLU A 345 11.44 -17.34 7.04
N LYS A 346 11.02 -18.03 5.98
CA LYS A 346 11.78 -19.14 5.38
C LYS A 346 12.98 -18.60 4.61
N ALA A 347 14.18 -19.06 4.99
CA ALA A 347 15.42 -18.71 4.31
C ALA A 347 15.38 -19.19 2.83
N PRO A 348 16.01 -18.46 1.89
CA PRO A 348 16.05 -18.83 0.47
C PRO A 348 16.71 -20.19 0.18
N ASN A 349 17.43 -20.76 1.16
CA ASN A 349 18.12 -22.06 1.06
C ASN A 349 17.36 -23.22 1.71
N ALA A 350 16.16 -22.99 2.25
CA ALA A 350 15.30 -24.11 2.62
C ALA A 350 14.88 -24.80 1.32
N VAL A 351 15.44 -25.98 1.07
CA VAL A 351 15.01 -26.87 -0.02
C VAL A 351 13.49 -26.90 0.05
N ASP A 352 12.84 -26.35 -0.99
CA ASP A 352 11.40 -26.46 -1.18
C ASP A 352 11.13 -27.97 -1.32
N GLU A 353 10.93 -28.67 -0.20
CA GLU A 353 10.20 -29.92 -0.17
C GLU A 353 8.84 -29.55 -0.71
N LYS A 354 8.65 -29.67 -2.04
CA LYS A 354 7.39 -29.37 -2.71
C LYS A 354 6.34 -30.27 -2.08
N PRO A 355 5.53 -29.79 -1.11
CA PRO A 355 4.58 -30.68 -0.48
C PRO A 355 3.43 -30.68 -1.47
N ASN A 356 3.26 -31.77 -2.20
CA ASN A 356 2.03 -31.94 -2.93
C ASN A 356 0.88 -31.85 -1.90
N ILE A 357 -0.13 -31.04 -2.20
CA ILE A 357 -1.34 -30.97 -1.38
C ILE A 357 -2.03 -32.32 -1.56
N ARG A 358 -2.04 -33.14 -0.50
CA ARG A 358 -2.69 -34.44 -0.49
C ARG A 358 -4.14 -34.24 -0.05
N LEU A 359 -5.08 -34.50 -0.94
CA LEU A 359 -6.49 -34.59 -0.60
C LEU A 359 -6.71 -35.97 0.04
N ILE A 360 -6.93 -36.02 1.34
CA ILE A 360 -7.18 -37.25 2.09
C ILE A 360 -8.66 -37.29 2.48
N ARG A 361 -9.38 -38.32 2.03
CA ARG A 361 -10.76 -38.60 2.46
C ARG A 361 -10.82 -40.04 2.98
N GLY A 362 -11.20 -40.22 4.25
CA GLY A 362 -11.29 -41.54 4.87
C GLY A 362 -9.96 -42.31 4.91
N GLY A 363 -8.84 -41.63 5.19
CA GLY A 363 -7.52 -42.25 5.35
C GLY A 363 -6.79 -42.64 4.05
N LYS A 364 -7.42 -42.49 2.87
CA LYS A 364 -6.78 -42.73 1.56
C LYS A 364 -6.45 -41.41 0.87
N VAL A 365 -5.24 -41.31 0.31
CA VAL A 365 -4.84 -40.16 -0.54
C VAL A 365 -5.57 -40.29 -1.87
N LEU A 366 -6.58 -39.45 -2.08
CA LEU A 366 -7.45 -39.47 -3.26
C LEU A 366 -6.78 -38.77 -4.45
N ALA A 367 -6.06 -37.67 -4.17
CA ALA A 367 -5.33 -36.90 -5.17
C ALA A 367 -4.15 -36.17 -4.53
N SER A 368 -3.07 -36.02 -5.29
CA SER A 368 -1.85 -35.31 -4.90
C SER A 368 -1.62 -34.19 -5.91
N ILE A 369 -1.96 -32.96 -5.56
CA ILE A 369 -1.83 -31.81 -6.45
C ILE A 369 -0.56 -31.05 -6.10
N SER A 370 0.26 -30.74 -7.11
CA SER A 370 1.43 -29.88 -6.92
C SER A 370 0.99 -28.53 -6.36
N ARG A 371 1.51 -28.14 -5.20
CA ARG A 371 1.22 -26.85 -4.54
C ARG A 371 1.43 -25.66 -5.49
N ARG A 372 2.48 -25.71 -6.32
CA ARG A 372 2.73 -24.69 -7.35
C ARG A 372 1.60 -24.63 -8.39
N ARG A 373 1.18 -25.79 -8.93
CA ARG A 373 0.08 -25.84 -9.90
C ARG A 373 -1.24 -25.37 -9.30
N PHE A 374 -1.51 -25.71 -8.03
CA PHE A 374 -2.67 -25.22 -7.30
C PHE A 374 -2.69 -23.69 -7.21
N TRP A 375 -1.59 -23.06 -6.76
CA TRP A 375 -1.53 -21.60 -6.66
C TRP A 375 -1.58 -20.89 -8.02
N ILE A 376 -0.97 -21.45 -9.06
CA ILE A 376 -1.10 -20.94 -10.43
C ILE A 376 -2.56 -21.02 -10.89
N PHE A 377 -3.23 -22.14 -10.64
CA PHE A 377 -4.64 -22.31 -10.97
C PHE A 377 -5.52 -21.29 -10.23
N VAL A 378 -5.35 -21.15 -8.91
CA VAL A 378 -6.06 -20.15 -8.10
C VAL A 378 -5.80 -18.72 -8.62
N PHE A 379 -4.56 -18.42 -9.02
CA PHE A 379 -4.20 -17.13 -9.59
C PHE A 379 -4.91 -16.88 -10.93
N VAL A 380 -4.91 -17.84 -11.86
CA VAL A 380 -5.60 -17.73 -13.15
C VAL A 380 -7.12 -17.60 -12.97
N VAL A 381 -7.71 -18.37 -12.05
CA VAL A 381 -9.13 -18.24 -11.70
C VAL A 381 -9.42 -16.86 -11.10
N GLY A 382 -8.54 -16.35 -10.24
CA GLY A 382 -8.64 -15.00 -9.69
C GLY A 382 -8.56 -13.92 -10.76
N LEU A 383 -7.67 -14.06 -11.74
CA LEU A 383 -7.58 -13.15 -12.89
C LEU A 383 -8.85 -13.17 -13.73
N TYR A 384 -9.44 -14.35 -13.95
CA TYR A 384 -10.69 -14.50 -14.68
C TYR A 384 -11.84 -13.76 -13.98
N PHE A 385 -12.06 -14.02 -12.69
CA PHE A 385 -13.07 -13.29 -11.91
C PHE A 385 -12.77 -11.80 -11.84
N GLY A 386 -11.50 -11.43 -11.75
CA GLY A 386 -11.07 -10.04 -11.76
C GLY A 386 -11.28 -9.29 -13.06
N SER A 387 -11.34 -10.01 -14.19
CA SER A 387 -11.62 -9.42 -15.49
C SER A 387 -13.11 -9.26 -15.82
N THR A 388 -14.00 -9.52 -14.85
CA THR A 388 -15.45 -9.29 -15.00
C THR A 388 -15.73 -7.84 -15.39
N PRO A 389 -16.54 -7.59 -16.43
CA PRO A 389 -16.86 -6.23 -16.85
C PRO A 389 -17.78 -5.53 -15.85
N ASN A 390 -17.63 -4.20 -15.76
CA ASN A 390 -18.33 -3.39 -14.77
C ASN A 390 -19.79 -3.15 -15.15
N ILE A 391 -20.07 -3.12 -16.45
CA ILE A 391 -21.40 -2.90 -17.01
C ILE A 391 -21.78 -4.12 -17.85
N GLY A 392 -23.02 -4.55 -17.71
CA GLY A 392 -23.63 -5.47 -18.66
C GLY A 392 -23.11 -6.91 -18.62
N TYR A 393 -22.40 -7.32 -17.56
CA TYR A 393 -21.88 -8.69 -17.41
C TYR A 393 -22.97 -9.78 -17.51
N LYS A 394 -24.23 -9.45 -17.19
CA LYS A 394 -25.40 -10.31 -17.42
C LYS A 394 -25.55 -10.74 -18.88
N TRP A 395 -25.15 -9.88 -19.82
CA TRP A 395 -25.25 -10.16 -21.25
C TRP A 395 -23.89 -10.40 -21.91
N THR A 396 -22.79 -10.05 -21.25
CA THR A 396 -21.45 -10.36 -21.72
C THR A 396 -21.21 -11.88 -21.72
N PRO A 397 -20.84 -12.47 -22.87
CA PRO A 397 -20.29 -13.82 -22.93
C PRO A 397 -19.22 -14.09 -21.85
N PHE A 398 -19.06 -15.35 -21.45
CA PHE A 398 -18.19 -15.80 -20.34
C PHE A 398 -18.67 -15.43 -18.92
N TYR A 399 -19.28 -14.26 -18.73
CA TYR A 399 -19.67 -13.79 -17.38
C TYR A 399 -21.15 -13.94 -17.03
N ARG A 400 -22.01 -14.35 -17.98
CA ARG A 400 -23.46 -14.49 -17.75
C ARG A 400 -23.81 -15.35 -16.54
N TRP A 401 -23.12 -16.47 -16.36
CA TRP A 401 -23.38 -17.37 -15.24
C TRP A 401 -23.10 -16.73 -13.87
N MET A 402 -22.20 -15.74 -13.80
CA MET A 402 -21.95 -15.01 -12.55
C MET A 402 -23.14 -14.16 -12.13
N TRP A 403 -23.92 -13.66 -13.10
CA TRP A 403 -25.17 -12.97 -12.81
C TRP A 403 -26.15 -13.92 -12.12
N ASP A 404 -26.34 -15.11 -12.68
CA ASP A 404 -27.25 -16.12 -12.13
C ASP A 404 -26.80 -16.63 -10.75
N ALA A 405 -25.48 -16.65 -10.49
CA ALA A 405 -24.91 -17.06 -9.22
C ALA A 405 -24.92 -15.95 -8.15
N THR A 406 -25.17 -14.68 -8.51
CA THR A 406 -25.17 -13.56 -7.57
C THR A 406 -26.46 -13.56 -6.75
N PRO A 407 -26.40 -13.68 -5.40
CA PRO A 407 -27.61 -13.72 -4.58
C PRO A 407 -28.40 -12.41 -4.65
N TRP A 408 -29.72 -12.51 -4.80
CA TRP A 408 -30.64 -11.36 -4.84
C TRP A 408 -30.59 -10.46 -3.60
N THR A 409 -30.11 -10.97 -2.47
CA THR A 409 -29.96 -10.24 -1.21
C THR A 409 -28.75 -9.29 -1.18
N TYR A 410 -28.00 -9.17 -2.28
CA TYR A 410 -26.82 -8.30 -2.33
C TYR A 410 -27.25 -6.83 -2.51
N PRO A 411 -27.03 -5.96 -1.51
CA PRO A 411 -27.63 -4.62 -1.47
C PRO A 411 -26.94 -3.61 -2.41
N GLU A 412 -25.73 -3.90 -2.89
CA GLU A 412 -24.96 -3.03 -3.79
C GLU A 412 -24.70 -3.68 -5.16
N PRO A 413 -25.72 -3.77 -6.04
CA PRO A 413 -25.53 -4.23 -7.42
C PRO A 413 -24.58 -3.34 -8.24
N HIS A 414 -24.15 -2.19 -7.72
CA HIS A 414 -23.41 -1.17 -8.46
C HIS A 414 -21.89 -1.40 -8.58
N ARG A 415 -21.29 -2.27 -7.75
CA ARG A 415 -19.82 -2.37 -7.65
C ARG A 415 -19.22 -3.72 -8.00
N PHE A 416 -19.96 -4.81 -7.81
CA PHE A 416 -19.62 -6.13 -8.33
C PHE A 416 -20.90 -6.94 -8.45
N PRO A 417 -21.27 -7.44 -9.63
CA PRO A 417 -21.25 -6.85 -10.95
C PRO A 417 -22.67 -6.28 -11.31
N ARG A 418 -22.81 -5.33 -12.27
CA ARG A 418 -24.07 -4.57 -12.51
C ARG A 418 -25.19 -5.32 -13.28
N PRO A 419 -26.42 -5.43 -12.74
CA PRO A 419 -27.62 -5.37 -13.57
C PRO A 419 -27.80 -3.92 -14.02
N SER A 420 -27.56 -3.64 -15.29
CA SER A 420 -28.19 -2.48 -15.89
C SER A 420 -29.66 -2.78 -16.14
N ALA A 421 -30.52 -1.88 -15.69
CA ALA A 421 -31.79 -1.57 -16.34
C ALA A 421 -31.97 -0.04 -16.26
N PRO A 422 -32.59 0.58 -17.27
CA PRO A 422 -32.51 2.02 -17.50
C PRO A 422 -33.38 2.81 -16.53
N ARG A 423 -33.01 4.06 -16.28
CA ARG A 423 -33.99 5.13 -16.10
C ARG A 423 -33.81 6.13 -17.22
#